data_AF-A0AAU0RMH5-F1
#
_entry.id   AF-A0AAU0RMH5-F1
#
_cell.length_a   1.000
_cell.length_b   1.000
_cell.length_c   1.000
_cell.angle_alpha   90.00
_cell.angle_beta   90.00
_cell.angle_gamma   90.00
#
_symmetry.space_group_name_H-M   'P 1'
#
loop_
_entity.id
_entity.type
_entity.pdbx_description
1 polymer ?
#
loop_
_entity_poly.entity_id
_entity_poly.type
_entity_poly.pdbx_seq_one_letter_code
_entity_poly.pdbx_strand_id
1 'polypeptide(L)'
;MELTEIFDQMRVQVEDMDPIQAKMKLVMGEHIFLIDGTGEKNIISQDDVEANCVVKTDLNTFYKMKSGKLNPILALMEGKINIDGSMGLAFKMKSLLA
;
A
#
# COMPACT_ATOMS: atom_id res chain seq x y z
N MET A 1 14.71 -8.64 4.08
CA MET A 1 13.82 -8.60 2.91
C MET A 1 14.31 -7.45 2.06
N GLU A 2 14.74 -7.75 0.85
CA GLU A 2 15.07 -6.73 -0.14
C GLU A 2 13.78 -6.10 -0.68
N LEU A 3 13.85 -4.88 -1.20
CA LEU A 3 12.70 -4.17 -1.76
C LEU A 3 12.04 -4.93 -2.93
N THR A 4 12.85 -5.62 -3.73
CA THR A 4 12.37 -6.46 -4.83
C THR A 4 11.46 -7.58 -4.33
N GLU A 5 11.82 -8.22 -3.21
CA GLU A 5 10.99 -9.28 -2.61
C GLU A 5 9.66 -8.73 -2.09
N ILE A 6 9.67 -7.50 -1.54
CA ILE A 6 8.44 -6.83 -1.12
C ILE A 6 7.54 -6.55 -2.33
N PHE A 7 8.13 -6.03 -3.42
CA PHE A 7 7.38 -5.73 -4.63
C PHE A 7 6.72 -6.96 -5.22
N ASP A 8 7.47 -8.06 -5.33
CA ASP A 8 6.95 -9.32 -5.88
C ASP A 8 5.83 -9.89 -5.00
N GLN A 9 5.98 -9.84 -3.68
CA GLN A 9 4.93 -10.27 -2.76
C GLN A 9 3.68 -9.40 -2.87
N MET A 10 3.85 -8.07 -2.90
CA MET A 10 2.74 -7.14 -3.08
C MET A 10 2.04 -7.37 -4.41
N ARG A 11 2.80 -7.61 -5.48
CA ARG A 11 2.26 -7.90 -6.81
C ARG A 11 1.34 -9.12 -6.78
N VAL A 12 1.81 -10.24 -6.23
CA VAL A 12 1.02 -11.46 -6.14
C VAL A 12 -0.28 -11.23 -5.36
N GLN A 13 -0.21 -10.52 -4.23
CA GLN A 13 -1.41 -10.22 -3.44
C GLN A 13 -2.37 -9.27 -4.15
N VAL A 14 -1.85 -8.23 -4.79
CA VAL A 14 -2.66 -7.23 -5.50
C VAL A 14 -3.37 -7.84 -6.71
N GLU A 15 -2.68 -8.68 -7.47
CA GLU A 15 -3.24 -9.37 -8.65
C GLU A 15 -4.33 -10.39 -8.28
N ASP A 16 -4.32 -10.93 -7.05
CA ASP A 16 -5.34 -11.86 -6.52
C ASP A 16 -6.56 -11.14 -5.93
N MET A 17 -6.45 -9.84 -5.63
CA MET A 17 -7.55 -9.04 -5.11
C MET A 17 -8.51 -8.60 -6.21
N ASP A 18 -9.79 -8.46 -5.85
CA ASP A 18 -10.77 -7.79 -6.70
C ASP A 18 -10.30 -6.36 -7.05
N PRO A 19 -10.58 -5.86 -8.26
CA PRO A 19 -10.19 -4.53 -8.67
C PRO A 19 -10.70 -3.47 -7.69
N ILE A 20 -9.80 -2.61 -7.22
CA ILE A 20 -10.15 -1.60 -6.21
C ILE A 20 -11.03 -0.47 -6.76
N GLN A 21 -11.22 -0.42 -8.09
CA GLN A 21 -11.99 0.58 -8.85
C GLN A 21 -11.44 2.00 -8.68
N ALA A 22 -10.13 2.12 -8.46
CA ALA A 22 -9.42 3.37 -8.21
C ALA A 22 -7.91 3.20 -8.42
N LYS A 23 -7.18 4.33 -8.41
CA LYS A 23 -5.73 4.35 -8.28
C LYS A 23 -5.35 4.57 -6.82
N MET A 24 -4.41 3.78 -6.33
CA MET A 24 -3.78 3.98 -5.03
C MET A 24 -2.26 4.04 -5.17
N LYS A 25 -1.62 4.91 -4.41
CA LYS A 25 -0.16 5.00 -4.33
C LYS A 25 0.31 4.70 -2.92
N LEU A 26 1.25 3.77 -2.76
CA LEU A 26 1.99 3.53 -1.53
C LEU A 26 3.39 4.12 -1.68
N VAL A 27 3.74 5.04 -0.80
CA VAL A 27 5.05 5.68 -0.74
C VAL A 27 5.77 5.18 0.51
N MET A 28 6.93 4.55 0.32
CA MET A 28 7.79 4.01 1.37
C MET A 28 9.18 4.66 1.28
N GLY A 29 9.36 5.79 1.97
CA GLY A 29 10.57 6.61 1.79
C GLY A 29 10.71 7.10 0.35
N GLU A 30 11.74 6.66 -0.36
CA GLU A 30 11.99 6.99 -1.77
C GLU A 30 11.31 6.03 -2.76
N HIS A 31 10.68 4.97 -2.25
CA HIS A 31 10.05 3.95 -3.09
C HIS A 31 8.57 4.23 -3.29
N ILE A 32 8.11 4.05 -4.52
CA ILE A 32 6.74 4.31 -4.93
C ILE A 32 6.16 3.04 -5.55
N PHE A 33 4.96 2.70 -5.11
CA PHE A 33 4.18 1.59 -5.62
C PHE A 33 2.80 2.12 -5.99
N LEU A 34 2.49 2.16 -7.29
CA LEU A 34 1.17 2.49 -7.78
C LEU A 34 0.38 1.22 -8.01
N ILE A 35 -0.87 1.21 -7.56
CA ILE A 35 -1.85 0.18 -7.84
C ILE A 35 -2.98 0.82 -8.63
N ASP A 36 -3.12 0.40 -9.88
CA ASP A 36 -4.21 0.79 -10.76
C ASP A 36 -5.23 -0.35 -10.81
N GLY A 37 -6.34 -0.16 -10.11
CA GLY A 37 -7.49 -1.06 -10.12
C GLY A 37 -8.69 -0.49 -10.88
N THR A 38 -8.48 0.48 -11.77
CA THR A 38 -9.56 1.09 -12.57
C THR A 38 -10.06 0.19 -13.69
N GLY A 39 -9.29 -0.86 -14.04
CA GLY A 39 -9.65 -1.86 -15.04
C GLY A 39 -10.28 -3.13 -14.46
N GLU A 40 -10.21 -4.22 -15.23
CA GLU A 40 -10.73 -5.54 -14.85
C GLU A 40 -9.88 -6.26 -13.79
N LYS A 41 -8.65 -5.80 -13.57
CA LYS A 41 -7.68 -6.35 -12.60
C LYS A 41 -6.90 -5.20 -11.95
N ASN A 42 -6.33 -5.46 -10.78
CA ASN A 42 -5.34 -4.56 -10.22
C ASN A 42 -3.99 -4.78 -10.90
N ILE A 43 -3.31 -3.69 -11.26
CA ILE A 43 -1.97 -3.69 -11.83
C ILE A 43 -1.07 -2.88 -10.90
N ILE A 44 0.09 -3.45 -10.54
CA ILE A 44 1.10 -2.74 -9.74
C ILE A 44 2.25 -2.24 -10.63
N SER A 45 2.67 -1.00 -10.42
CA SER A 45 3.84 -0.40 -11.06
C SER A 45 4.61 0.49 -10.08
N GLN A 46 5.70 1.10 -10.54
CA GLN A 46 6.48 2.08 -9.79
C GLN A 46 6.26 3.51 -10.31
N ASP A 47 5.16 3.75 -11.02
CA ASP A 47 4.88 5.06 -11.62
C ASP A 47 4.49 6.08 -10.55
N ASP A 48 5.15 7.24 -10.57
CA ASP A 48 4.79 8.35 -9.69
C ASP A 48 3.76 9.27 -10.37
N VAL A 49 2.51 8.82 -10.35
CA VAL A 49 1.37 9.59 -10.87
C VAL A 49 0.37 9.90 -9.75
N GLU A 50 -0.61 10.74 -10.06
CA GLU A 50 -1.72 11.01 -9.15
C GLU A 50 -2.55 9.75 -8.89
N ALA A 51 -2.99 9.61 -7.64
CA ALA A 51 -3.81 8.50 -7.18
C ALA A 51 -4.95 9.04 -6.31
N ASN A 52 -6.08 8.33 -6.27
CA ASN A 52 -7.24 8.69 -5.46
C ASN A 52 -6.97 8.53 -3.95
N CYS A 53 -5.95 7.74 -3.60
CA CYS A 53 -5.48 7.54 -2.25
C CYS A 53 -3.96 7.40 -2.27
N VAL A 54 -3.27 8.12 -1.39
CA VAL A 54 -1.83 8.01 -1.18
C VAL A 54 -1.57 7.61 0.26
N VAL A 55 -1.00 6.42 0.45
CA VAL A 55 -0.54 5.93 1.74
C VAL A 55 0.96 6.19 1.84
N LYS A 56 1.41 6.89 2.87
CA LYS A 56 2.82 7.20 3.10
C LYS A 56 3.27 6.55 4.40
N THR A 57 4.39 5.85 4.37
CA THR A 57 5.03 5.28 5.56
C THR A 57 6.54 5.13 5.33
N ASP A 58 7.27 4.68 6.35
CA ASP A 58 8.68 4.31 6.21
C ASP A 58 8.82 2.77 6.16
N LEU A 59 9.93 2.28 5.60
CA LEU A 59 10.16 0.83 5.44
C LEU A 59 10.16 0.10 6.80
N ASN A 60 10.73 0.69 7.85
CA ASN A 60 10.82 0.07 9.16
C ASN A 60 9.42 -0.10 9.79
N THR A 61 8.55 0.89 9.65
CA THR A 61 7.16 0.86 10.06
C THR A 61 6.41 -0.21 9.27
N PHE A 62 6.57 -0.26 7.95
CA PHE A 62 6.00 -1.31 7.11
C PHE A 62 6.42 -2.72 7.54
N TYR A 63 7.71 -2.96 7.76
CA TYR A 63 8.20 -4.26 8.21
C TYR A 63 7.64 -4.66 9.57
N LYS A 64 7.55 -3.72 10.52
CA LYS A 64 6.97 -4.00 11.83
C LYS A 64 5.49 -4.35 11.72
N MET A 65 4.75 -3.71 10.82
CA MET A 65 3.36 -4.07 10.54
C MET A 65 3.24 -5.48 9.95
N LYS A 66 4.02 -5.76 8.89
CA LYS A 66 4.01 -7.05 8.22
C LYS A 66 4.45 -8.21 9.13
N SER A 67 5.33 -7.94 10.10
CA SER A 67 5.71 -8.93 11.10
C SER A 67 4.76 -9.02 12.31
N GLY A 68 3.63 -8.29 12.30
CA GLY A 68 2.67 -8.22 13.41
C GLY A 68 3.18 -7.49 14.66
N LYS A 69 4.35 -6.86 14.60
CA LYS A 69 4.99 -6.15 15.73
C LYS A 69 4.42 -4.74 15.93
N LEU A 70 3.70 -4.21 14.94
CA LEU A 70 3.05 -2.91 14.99
C LEU A 70 1.65 -3.03 14.42
N ASN A 71 0.65 -2.57 15.17
CA ASN A 71 -0.73 -2.55 14.69
C ASN A 71 -0.91 -1.38 13.68
N PRO A 72 -1.46 -1.62 12.48
CA PRO A 72 -1.67 -0.57 11.48
C PRO A 72 -2.55 0.60 11.94
N ILE A 73 -3.55 0.34 12.80
CA ILE A 73 -4.42 1.39 13.35
C ILE A 73 -3.63 2.27 14.33
N LEU A 74 -2.81 1.67 15.20
CA LEU A 74 -1.95 2.42 16.10
C LEU A 74 -0.92 3.25 15.32
N ALA A 75 -0.30 2.67 14.29
CA ALA A 75 0.67 3.37 13.44
C ALA A 75 0.06 4.59 12.72
N LEU A 76 -1.19 4.49 12.27
CA LEU A 76 -1.95 5.62 11.71
C LEU A 76 -2.20 6.70 12.77
N MET A 77 -2.64 6.31 13.97
CA MET A 77 -2.90 7.26 15.07
C MET A 77 -1.62 7.96 15.55
N GLU A 78 -0.48 7.27 15.51
CA GLU A 78 0.85 7.82 15.86
C GLU A 78 1.47 8.65 14.73
N GLY A 79 0.81 8.75 13.57
CA GLY A 79 1.32 9.49 12.40
C GLY A 79 2.45 8.81 11.65
N LYS A 80 2.75 7.54 11.95
CA LYS A 80 3.75 6.71 11.22
C LYS A 80 3.22 6.21 9.87
N ILE A 81 1.90 6.21 9.72
CA ILE A 81 1.22 6.06 8.44
C ILE A 81 0.43 7.34 8.23
N ASN A 82 0.55 7.91 7.04
CA ASN A 82 -0.28 9.02 6.61
C ASN A 82 -1.12 8.58 5.41
N ILE A 83 -2.40 8.90 5.43
CA ILE A 83 -3.35 8.59 4.36
C ILE A 83 -3.87 9.91 3.82
N ASP A 84 -3.56 10.17 2.55
CA ASP A 84 -4.11 11.28 1.78
C ASP A 84 -5.18 10.73 0.82
N GLY A 85 -6.38 11.30 0.83
CA GLY A 85 -7.52 10.83 0.03
C GLY A 85 -8.47 9.88 0.79
N SER A 86 -9.01 8.89 0.08
CA SER A 86 -10.12 8.07 0.60
C SER A 86 -9.67 7.01 1.61
N MET A 87 -10.04 7.19 2.88
CA MET A 87 -9.89 6.17 3.92
C MET A 87 -10.54 4.83 3.55
N GLY A 88 -11.68 4.84 2.84
CA GLY A 88 -12.35 3.63 2.39
C GLY A 88 -11.50 2.81 1.41
N LEU A 89 -10.74 3.49 0.53
CA LEU A 89 -9.77 2.83 -0.33
C LEU A 89 -8.60 2.28 0.50
N ALA A 90 -8.05 3.07 1.42
CA ALA A 90 -6.97 2.62 2.31
C ALA A 90 -7.34 1.37 3.13
N PHE A 91 -8.58 1.27 3.60
CA PHE A 91 -9.05 0.08 4.33
C PHE A 91 -9.17 -1.18 3.47
N LYS A 92 -9.54 -1.07 2.19
CA LYS A 92 -9.52 -2.22 1.26
C LYS A 92 -8.13 -2.86 1.15
N MET A 93 -7.11 -2.08 1.46
CA MET A 93 -5.70 -2.44 1.33
C MET A 93 -5.07 -2.85 2.67
N LYS A 94 -5.83 -2.81 3.76
CA LYS A 94 -5.41 -3.34 5.05
C LYS A 94 -4.96 -4.81 4.93
N SER A 95 -5.54 -5.58 4.01
CA SER A 95 -5.15 -6.97 3.72
C SER A 95 -3.73 -7.13 3.18
N LEU A 96 -3.16 -6.11 2.54
CA LEU A 96 -1.76 -6.14 2.06
C LEU A 96 -0.75 -5.82 3.16
N LEU A 97 -1.20 -5.08 4.19
CA LEU A 97 -0.37 -4.66 5.32
C LEU A 97 -0.42 -5.64 6.50
N ALA A 98 -1.34 -6.61 6.46
CA ALA A 98 -1.65 -7.56 7.53
C ALA A 98 -1.13 -8.97 7.23
#